data_AF-A0A941KEW7-F1
#
_entry.id   AF-A0A941KEW7-F1
#
_cell.length_a   1.000
_cell.length_b   1.000
_cell.length_c   1.000
_cell.angle_alpha   90.00
_cell.angle_beta   90.00
_cell.angle_gamma   90.00
#
_symmetry.space_group_name_H-M   'P 1'
#
loop_
_entity.id
_entity.type
_entity.pdbx_description
1 polymer ?
#
loop_
_entity_poly.entity_id
_entity_poly.type
_entity_poly.pdbx_seq_one_letter_code
_entity_poly.pdbx_strand_id
1 'polypeptide(L)'
;MSLPNRIADSGPVLDYLRELLKAEDDAVQARVRTAIRSVQRALNTDDGRILLELLQKSTEDFYLSPEADPRALDALNAQRFIALDLRRIASNETDQLLAQISQLRAAARAGGRRGTGRG
;
A
#
# COMPACT_ATOMS: atom_id res chain seq x y z
N MET A 1 -11.74 -23.50 4.29
CA MET A 1 -10.74 -22.46 3.95
C MET A 1 -11.42 -21.12 4.09
N SER A 2 -10.91 -20.19 4.91
CA SER A 2 -11.55 -18.87 5.04
C SER A 2 -11.29 -18.08 3.76
N LEU A 3 -12.35 -17.71 3.05
CA LEU A 3 -12.26 -16.76 1.95
C LEU A 3 -11.63 -15.46 2.48
N PRO A 4 -10.62 -14.88 1.80
CA PRO A 4 -10.05 -13.61 2.21
C PRO A 4 -11.03 -12.48 1.90
N ASN A 5 -12.06 -12.35 2.73
CA ASN A 5 -12.90 -11.16 2.83
C ASN A 5 -12.18 -10.15 3.70
N ARG A 6 -11.17 -9.45 3.18
CA ARG A 6 -10.62 -8.29 3.90
C ARG A 6 -10.29 -7.13 2.97
N ILE A 7 -11.34 -6.35 2.72
CA ILE A 7 -11.24 -4.90 2.43
C ILE A 7 -10.40 -4.18 3.52
N ALA A 8 -10.16 -4.80 4.68
CA ALA A 8 -9.32 -4.28 5.76
C ALA A 8 -7.80 -4.38 5.51
N ASP A 9 -7.33 -5.32 4.68
CA ASP A 9 -5.90 -5.53 4.47
C ASP A 9 -5.38 -4.62 3.34
N SER A 10 -4.10 -4.25 3.41
CA SER A 10 -3.40 -3.53 2.34
C SER A 10 -3.27 -4.40 1.11
N GLY A 11 -3.34 -3.77 -0.06
CA GLY A 11 -3.04 -4.42 -1.31
C GLY A 11 -1.53 -4.52 -1.59
N PRO A 12 -1.18 -5.10 -2.75
CA PRO A 12 0.21 -5.38 -3.10
C PRO A 12 1.06 -4.11 -3.28
N VAL A 13 0.46 -2.96 -3.62
CA VAL A 13 1.20 -1.71 -3.80
C VAL A 13 1.61 -1.15 -2.45
N LEU A 14 0.68 -1.07 -1.50
CA LEU A 14 1.00 -0.59 -0.15
C LEU A 14 1.94 -1.55 0.57
N ASP A 15 1.80 -2.86 0.39
CA ASP A 15 2.71 -3.85 0.97
C ASP A 15 4.14 -3.68 0.43
N TYR A 16 4.29 -3.54 -0.89
CA TYR A 16 5.59 -3.29 -1.51
C TYR A 16 6.23 -2.00 -0.98
N LEU A 17 5.47 -0.90 -0.91
CA LEU A 17 5.97 0.38 -0.40
C LEU A 17 6.35 0.29 1.08
N ARG A 18 5.60 -0.46 1.90
CA ARG A 18 5.93 -0.71 3.32
C ARG A 18 7.24 -1.46 3.46
N GLU A 19 7.48 -2.50 2.67
CA GLU A 19 8.74 -3.24 2.71
C GLU A 19 9.92 -2.34 2.33
N LEU A 20 9.78 -1.53 1.29
CA LEU A 20 10.81 -0.56 0.92
C LEU A 20 11.06 0.49 2.01
N LEU A 21 10.01 0.93 2.72
CA LEU A 21 10.16 1.88 3.81
C LEU A 21 10.85 1.28 5.04
N LYS A 22 10.79 -0.03 5.24
CA LYS A 22 11.54 -0.74 6.28
C LYS A 22 13.05 -0.79 6.00
N ALA A 23 13.48 -0.61 4.74
CA ALA A 23 14.90 -0.57 4.40
C ALA A 23 15.64 0.60 5.09
N GLU A 24 16.83 0.35 5.65
CA GLU A 24 17.62 1.34 6.40
C GLU A 24 18.28 2.42 5.50
N ASP A 25 18.08 2.35 4.19
CA ASP A 25 18.60 3.30 3.22
C ASP A 25 17.67 4.54 3.11
N ASP A 26 18.20 5.71 3.51
CA ASP A 26 17.49 6.99 3.45
C ASP A 26 17.18 7.44 2.01
N ALA A 27 18.02 7.08 1.03
CA ALA A 27 17.78 7.41 -0.38
C ALA A 27 16.60 6.59 -0.94
N VAL A 28 16.51 5.31 -0.57
CA VAL A 28 15.35 4.46 -0.93
C VAL A 28 14.06 5.04 -0.35
N GLN A 29 14.08 5.45 0.92
CA GLN A 29 12.91 6.06 1.56
C GLN A 29 12.50 7.38 0.91
N ALA A 30 13.47 8.23 0.56
CA ALA A 30 13.20 9.49 -0.13
C ALA A 30 12.54 9.25 -1.50
N ARG A 31 12.98 8.21 -2.23
CA ARG A 31 12.37 7.80 -3.51
C ARG A 31 10.94 7.30 -3.31
N VAL A 32 10.69 6.48 -2.28
CA VAL A 32 9.34 5.98 -1.97
C VAL A 32 8.39 7.14 -1.64
N ARG A 33 8.80 8.10 -0.80
CA ARG A 33 7.99 9.28 -0.47
C ARG A 33 7.68 10.13 -1.70
N THR A 34 8.64 10.27 -2.61
CA THR A 34 8.43 10.98 -3.88
C THR A 34 7.45 10.23 -4.77
N ALA A 35 7.54 8.90 -4.86
CA ALA A 35 6.58 8.10 -5.62
C ALA A 35 5.15 8.26 -5.09
N ILE A 36 4.96 8.19 -3.76
CA ILE A 36 3.65 8.41 -3.10
C ILE A 36 3.08 9.78 -3.48
N ARG A 37 3.88 10.85 -3.34
CA ARG A 37 3.44 12.22 -3.70
C ARG A 37 3.12 12.37 -5.19
N SER A 38 3.86 11.72 -6.07
CA SER A 38 3.59 11.74 -7.50
C SER A 38 2.25 11.07 -7.83
N VAL A 39 1.96 9.92 -7.20
CA VAL A 39 0.67 9.24 -7.34
C VAL A 39 -0.46 10.12 -6.79
N GLN A 40 -0.31 10.69 -5.60
CA GLN A 40 -1.28 11.63 -5.03
C GLN A 40 -1.56 12.81 -5.97
N ARG A 41 -0.52 13.41 -6.53
CA ARG A 41 -0.66 14.53 -7.46
C ARG A 41 -1.40 14.15 -8.74
N ALA A 42 -1.10 12.96 -9.29
CA ALA A 42 -1.79 12.47 -10.49
C ALA A 42 -3.28 12.18 -10.22
N LEU A 43 -3.58 11.57 -9.06
CA LEU A 43 -4.93 11.13 -8.71
C LEU A 43 -5.81 12.26 -8.13
N ASN A 44 -5.24 13.33 -7.59
CA ASN A 44 -5.94 14.53 -7.13
C ASN A 44 -6.25 15.50 -8.28
N THR A 45 -6.74 14.97 -9.39
CA THR A 45 -7.23 15.70 -10.56
C THR A 45 -8.59 15.12 -10.98
N ASP A 46 -9.35 15.83 -11.80
CA ASP A 46 -10.64 15.30 -12.30
C ASP A 46 -10.43 14.02 -13.13
N ASP A 47 -9.42 14.03 -14.02
CA ASP A 47 -9.02 12.85 -14.78
C ASP A 47 -8.55 11.70 -13.88
N GLY A 48 -7.81 12.02 -12.81
CA GLY A 48 -7.37 11.05 -11.81
C GLY A 48 -8.53 10.38 -11.06
N ARG A 49 -9.58 11.15 -10.75
CA ARG A 49 -10.81 10.62 -10.16
C ARG A 49 -11.56 9.70 -11.13
N ILE A 50 -11.65 10.10 -12.41
CA ILE A 50 -12.25 9.28 -13.46
C ILE A 50 -11.47 7.97 -13.61
N LEU A 51 -10.14 8.02 -13.63
CA LEU A 51 -9.30 6.82 -13.69
C LEU A 51 -9.58 5.86 -12.52
N LEU A 52 -9.66 6.36 -11.29
CA LEU A 52 -9.99 5.52 -10.12
C LEU A 52 -11.37 4.89 -10.24
N GLU A 53 -12.35 5.63 -10.72
CA GLU A 53 -13.71 5.11 -10.94
C GLU A 53 -13.72 4.02 -12.01
N LEU A 54 -13.01 4.22 -13.13
CA LEU A 54 -12.89 3.23 -14.20
C LEU A 54 -12.17 1.96 -13.73
N LEU A 55 -11.08 2.09 -12.95
CA LEU A 55 -10.36 0.95 -12.36
C LEU A 55 -11.23 0.16 -11.38
N GLN A 56 -12.08 0.84 -10.61
CA GLN A 56 -13.01 0.16 -9.72
C GLN A 56 -14.04 -0.64 -10.55
N LYS A 57 -14.70 0.01 -11.51
CA LYS A 57 -15.72 -0.60 -12.38
C LYS A 57 -15.17 -1.78 -13.19
N SER A 58 -13.92 -1.70 -13.66
CA SER A 58 -13.30 -2.80 -14.43
C SER A 58 -13.10 -4.08 -13.62
N THR A 59 -13.32 -4.02 -12.30
CA THR A 59 -13.16 -5.17 -11.39
C THR A 59 -14.43 -5.57 -10.66
N GLU A 60 -15.52 -4.78 -10.75
CA GLU A 60 -16.78 -5.06 -10.04
C GLU A 60 -17.55 -6.25 -10.65
N ASP A 61 -17.71 -6.27 -11.98
CA ASP A 61 -18.52 -7.27 -12.69
C ASP A 61 -17.65 -8.34 -13.36
N PHE A 62 -17.06 -9.24 -12.57
CA PHE A 62 -16.30 -10.36 -13.11
C PHE A 62 -16.94 -11.71 -12.76
N TYR A 63 -17.26 -12.49 -13.80
CA TYR A 63 -17.65 -13.88 -13.66
C TYR A 63 -16.41 -14.76 -13.86
N LEU A 64 -16.04 -15.51 -12.82
CA LEU A 64 -15.13 -16.63 -12.94
C LEU A 64 -15.94 -17.92 -13.03
N SER A 65 -15.69 -18.70 -14.08
CA SER A 65 -16.21 -20.07 -14.14
C SER A 65 -15.70 -20.86 -12.92
N PRO A 66 -16.51 -21.75 -12.34
CA PRO A 66 -16.04 -22.69 -11.31
C PRO A 66 -14.88 -23.58 -11.78
N GLU A 67 -14.73 -23.76 -13.09
CA GLU A 67 -13.66 -24.53 -13.72
C GLU A 67 -12.41 -23.68 -14.04
N ALA A 68 -12.44 -22.38 -13.74
CA ALA A 68 -11.32 -21.49 -14.02
C ALA A 68 -10.08 -21.88 -13.21
N ASP A 69 -8.90 -21.60 -13.78
CA ASP A 69 -7.62 -21.77 -13.10
C ASP A 69 -7.64 -20.98 -11.77
N PRO A 70 -7.24 -21.58 -10.63
CA PRO A 70 -7.19 -20.89 -9.34
C PRO A 70 -6.44 -19.57 -9.37
N ARG A 71 -5.42 -19.44 -10.23
CA ARG A 71 -4.63 -18.20 -10.42
C ARG A 71 -5.46 -17.06 -11.00
N ALA A 72 -6.57 -17.34 -11.66
CA ALA A 72 -7.46 -16.32 -12.20
C ALA A 72 -8.16 -15.53 -11.07
N LEU A 73 -8.52 -16.20 -9.97
CA LEU A 73 -9.04 -15.54 -8.77
C LEU A 73 -7.99 -14.66 -8.10
N ASP A 74 -6.75 -15.13 -8.01
CA ASP A 74 -5.64 -14.36 -7.46
C ASP A 74 -5.35 -13.10 -8.29
N ALA A 75 -5.37 -13.21 -9.61
CA ALA A 75 -5.17 -12.08 -10.52
C ALA A 75 -6.28 -11.02 -10.38
N LEU A 76 -7.54 -11.45 -10.29
CA LEU A 76 -8.68 -10.56 -10.10
C LEU A 76 -8.64 -9.85 -8.75
N ASN A 77 -8.30 -10.58 -7.69
CA ASN A 77 -8.11 -10.01 -6.37
C ASN A 77 -6.97 -8.99 -6.38
N ALA A 78 -5.83 -9.31 -7.01
CA ALA A 78 -4.72 -8.38 -7.13
C ALA A 78 -5.11 -7.07 -7.85
N GLN A 79 -5.88 -7.16 -8.93
CA GLN A 79 -6.40 -5.98 -9.64
C GLN A 79 -7.32 -5.13 -8.76
N ARG A 80 -8.26 -5.75 -8.03
CA ARG A 80 -9.14 -5.06 -7.06
C ARG A 80 -8.34 -4.34 -5.98
N PHE A 81 -7.31 -4.99 -5.45
CA PHE A 81 -6.47 -4.43 -4.39
C PHE A 81 -5.58 -3.28 -4.87
N ILE A 82 -5.14 -3.27 -6.14
CA ILE A 82 -4.42 -2.13 -6.72
C ILE A 82 -5.30 -0.88 -6.75
N ALA A 83 -6.54 -0.98 -7.21
CA ALA A 83 -7.47 0.14 -7.24
C ALA A 83 -7.74 0.68 -5.82
N LEU A 84 -7.91 -0.22 -4.85
CA LEU A 84 -8.08 0.13 -3.44
C LEU A 84 -6.85 0.86 -2.88
N ASP A 85 -5.65 0.36 -3.14
CA ASP A 85 -4.39 0.96 -2.67
C ASP A 85 -4.18 2.37 -3.23
N LEU A 86 -4.44 2.57 -4.53
CA LEU A 86 -4.33 3.89 -5.15
C LEU A 86 -5.29 4.90 -4.51
N ARG A 87 -6.51 4.46 -4.16
CA ARG A 87 -7.48 5.29 -3.45
C ARG A 87 -7.01 5.65 -2.04
N ARG A 88 -6.40 4.71 -1.31
CA ARG A 88 -5.80 4.95 0.02
C ARG A 88 -4.58 5.88 -0.03
N ILE A 89 -3.81 5.80 -1.13
CA ILE A 89 -2.72 6.75 -1.40
C ILE A 89 -3.27 8.15 -1.63
N ALA A 90 -4.34 8.27 -2.43
CA ALA A 90 -5.00 9.55 -2.69
C ALA A 90 -5.69 10.16 -1.46
N SER A 91 -6.24 9.35 -0.54
CA SER A 91 -7.04 9.83 0.61
C SER A 91 -6.25 10.24 1.86
N ASN A 92 -4.93 10.39 1.78
CA ASN A 92 -4.01 10.68 2.90
C ASN A 92 -3.93 9.60 4.00
N GLU A 93 -4.56 8.42 3.85
CA GLU A 93 -4.33 7.28 4.77
C GLU A 93 -2.86 6.84 4.77
N THR A 94 -2.15 7.11 3.67
CA THR A 94 -0.72 6.80 3.53
C THR A 94 0.16 7.69 4.40
N ASP A 95 -0.27 8.91 4.75
CA ASP A 95 0.48 9.77 5.67
C ASP A 95 0.46 9.21 7.10
N GLN A 96 -0.64 8.58 7.51
CA GLN A 96 -0.72 7.89 8.80
C GLN A 96 0.22 6.67 8.83
N LEU A 97 0.32 5.95 7.72
CA LEU A 97 1.28 4.87 7.52
C LEU A 97 2.73 5.34 7.61
N LEU A 98 3.07 6.44 6.93
CA LEU A 98 4.39 7.06 6.98
C LEU A 98 4.73 7.56 8.40
N ALA A 99 3.74 8.11 9.12
CA ALA A 99 3.90 8.54 10.50
C ALA A 99 4.18 7.36 11.44
N GLN A 100 3.43 6.26 11.32
CA GLN A 100 3.64 5.05 12.13
C GLN A 100 5.02 4.43 11.90
N ILE A 101 5.48 4.33 10.64
CA ILE A 101 6.82 3.79 10.33
C ILE A 101 7.92 4.69 10.91
N SER A 102 7.75 6.02 10.82
CA SER A 102 8.69 6.98 11.39
C SER A 102 8.74 6.89 12.92
N GLN A 103 7.59 6.68 13.58
CA GLN A 103 7.49 6.48 15.03
C GLN A 103 8.16 5.17 15.50
N LEU A 104 7.93 4.06 14.79
CA LEU A 104 8.57 2.77 15.09
C LEU A 104 10.11 2.86 15.04
N ARG A 105 10.65 3.62 14.07
CA ARG A 105 12.09 3.89 14.00
C ARG A 105 12.62 4.81 15.09
N ALA A 106 11.87 5.86 15.43
CA ALA A 106 12.24 6.74 16.53
C ALA A 106 12.33 5.93 17.84
N ALA A 107 11.39 5.01 18.06
CA ALA A 107 11.41 4.08 19.18
C ALA A 107 12.60 3.10 19.13
N ALA A 108 12.91 2.52 17.96
CA ALA A 108 14.05 1.62 17.79
C ALA A 108 15.41 2.32 18.06
N ARG A 109 15.59 3.56 17.55
CA ARG A 109 16.79 4.37 17.80
C ARG A 109 16.91 4.82 19.26
N ALA A 110 15.79 5.10 19.92
CA ALA A 110 15.77 5.44 21.34
C ALA A 110 16.07 4.22 22.24
N GLY A 111 15.64 3.03 21.84
CA GLY A 111 15.92 1.77 22.54
C GLY A 111 17.38 1.33 22.46
N GLY A 112 18.03 1.49 21.29
CA GLY A 112 19.45 1.14 21.11
C GLY A 112 20.42 2.00 21.93
N ARG A 113 20.02 3.22 22.29
CA ARG A 113 20.87 4.17 23.02
C ARG A 113 20.88 3.97 24.55
N ARG A 114 20.05 3.07 25.08
CA ARG A 114 20.00 2.70 26.51
C ARG A 114 20.76 1.41 26.84
N GLY A 115 21.38 0.74 25.87
CA GLY A 115 21.97 -0.60 26.04
C GLY A 115 23.49 -0.70 26.25
N THR A 116 24.28 0.37 26.13
CA THR A 116 25.75 0.29 26.19
C THR A 116 26.40 1.03 27.36
N GLY A 117 25.66 1.25 28.45
CA GLY A 117 26.17 1.91 29.67
C GLY A 117 26.02 1.06 30.92
N ARG A 118 26.85 0.03 31.07
CA ARG A 118 27.19 -0.71 32.30
C ARG A 118 28.17 -1.81 31.87
N GLY A 119 29.36 -1.99 32.40
CA GLY A 119 30.07 -1.49 33.57
C GLY A 119 31.26 -2.43 33.74
#